data_AF-A0AAN7KPA0-F1
#
_entry.id   AF-A0AAN7KPA0-F1
#
_cell.length_a   1.000
_cell.length_b   1.000
_cell.length_c   1.000
_cell.angle_alpha   90.00
_cell.angle_beta   90.00
_cell.angle_gamma   90.00
#
_symmetry.space_group_name_H-M   'P 1'
#
loop_
_entity.id
_entity.type
_entity.pdbx_description
1 polymer ?
#
loop_
_entity_poly.entity_id
_entity_poly.type
_entity_poly.pdbx_seq_one_letter_code
_entity_poly.pdbx_strand_id
1 'polypeptide(L)'
;MPEDEAAKYCEEDKVQSPLPKIIKTGFAAINLIYFFTAGPDEVMKFDDLKELGSESAVKAAGKYPQEGKTYVVQDADVIFFKFNVSGGGKK
;
A
#
# COMPACT_ATOMS: atom_id res chain seq x y z
N MET A 1 15.72 24.46 -8.95
CA MET A 1 16.20 23.93 -10.24
C MET A 1 15.03 23.20 -10.88
N PRO A 2 14.86 23.28 -12.20
CA PRO A 2 14.01 22.36 -12.98
C PRO A 2 14.28 20.90 -12.58
N GLU A 3 13.27 20.02 -12.62
CA GLU A 3 13.38 18.62 -12.18
C GLU A 3 14.49 17.84 -12.94
N ASP A 4 14.65 18.17 -14.22
CA ASP A 4 15.65 17.64 -15.15
C ASP A 4 17.08 18.11 -14.84
N GLU A 5 17.25 19.28 -14.22
CA GLU A 5 18.55 19.79 -13.80
C GLU A 5 18.92 19.28 -12.38
N ALA A 6 17.92 19.13 -11.51
CA ALA A 6 18.09 18.57 -10.17
C ALA A 6 18.51 17.09 -10.21
N ALA A 7 18.01 16.31 -11.17
CA ALA A 7 18.37 14.91 -11.35
C ALA A 7 19.85 14.75 -11.76
N LYS A 8 20.34 15.57 -12.71
CA LYS A 8 21.74 15.57 -13.15
C LYS A 8 22.69 15.96 -12.02
N TYR A 9 22.33 16.97 -11.24
CA TYR A 9 23.12 17.40 -10.09
C TYR A 9 23.25 16.30 -9.02
N CYS A 10 22.16 15.56 -8.75
CA CYS A 10 22.20 14.44 -7.79
C CYS A 10 23.02 13.24 -8.30
N GLU A 11 23.10 13.03 -9.62
CA GLU A 11 23.92 11.98 -10.24
C GLU A 11 25.41 12.34 -10.27
N GLU A 12 25.76 13.58 -10.61
CA GLU A 12 27.15 14.05 -10.69
C GLU A 12 27.83 14.10 -9.32
N ASP A 13 27.14 14.57 -8.29
CA ASP A 13 27.70 14.70 -6.93
C ASP A 13 27.50 13.44 -6.06
N LYS A 14 26.78 12.41 -6.55
CA LYS A 14 26.35 11.23 -5.77
C LYS A 14 25.60 11.58 -4.48
N VAL A 15 24.98 12.76 -4.42
CA VAL A 15 24.21 13.23 -3.27
C VAL A 15 22.73 13.08 -3.56
N GLN A 16 22.04 12.29 -2.75
CA GLN A 16 20.58 12.29 -2.72
C GLN A 16 20.08 13.24 -1.64
N SER A 17 19.03 14.00 -1.96
CA SER A 17 18.38 14.86 -0.98
C SER A 17 17.99 14.06 0.27
N PRO A 18 18.31 14.54 1.49
CA PRO A 18 17.90 13.88 2.72
C PRO A 18 16.43 14.14 3.06
N LEU A 19 15.75 15.07 2.38
CA LEU A 19 14.36 15.45 2.64
C LEU A 19 13.38 14.26 2.61
N PRO A 20 13.43 13.32 1.64
CA PRO A 20 12.59 12.13 1.66
C PRO A 20 12.82 11.25 2.89
N LYS A 21 14.06 11.18 3.40
CA LYS A 21 14.35 10.44 4.63
C LYS A 21 13.75 11.15 5.84
N ILE A 22 13.89 12.47 5.94
CA ILE A 22 13.31 13.26 7.03
C ILE A 22 11.79 13.08 7.07
N ILE A 23 11.11 13.17 5.92
CA ILE A 23 9.65 13.00 5.84
C ILE A 23 9.24 11.59 6.27
N LYS A 24 9.89 10.55 5.74
CA LYS A 24 9.57 9.15 6.08
C LYS A 24 9.85 8.83 7.55
N THR A 25 10.98 9.29 8.07
CA THR A 25 11.36 9.08 9.48
C THR A 25 10.42 9.85 10.41
N GLY A 26 10.05 11.09 10.06
CA GLY A 26 9.09 11.88 10.83
C GLY A 26 7.72 11.20 10.90
N PHE A 27 7.22 10.70 9.76
CA PHE A 27 5.95 9.97 9.67
C PHE A 27 5.95 8.70 10.54
N ALA A 28 7.01 7.90 10.47
CA ALA A 28 7.15 6.71 11.32
C ALA A 28 7.28 7.06 12.81
N ALA A 29 7.97 8.15 13.16
CA ALA A 29 8.18 8.56 14.55
C ALA A 29 6.88 8.92 15.29
N ILE A 30 5.86 9.38 14.57
CA ILE A 30 4.54 9.70 15.11
C ILE A 30 3.55 8.53 15.04
N ASN A 31 4.05 7.30 14.82
CA ASN A 31 3.26 6.07 14.70
C ASN A 31 2.15 6.15 13.64
N LEU A 32 2.36 6.96 12.60
CA LEU A 32 1.48 6.93 11.44
C LEU A 32 1.86 5.74 10.56
N ILE A 33 0.84 5.06 10.09
CA ILE A 33 0.90 4.03 9.05
C ILE A 33 -0.03 4.45 7.93
N TYR A 34 0.18 3.91 6.73
CA TYR A 34 -0.75 4.11 5.62
C TYR A 34 -1.20 2.76 5.07
N PHE A 35 -2.38 2.76 4.47
CA PHE A 35 -2.91 1.67 3.66
C PHE A 35 -3.34 2.25 2.32
N PHE A 36 -3.40 1.41 1.30
CA PHE A 36 -3.83 1.77 -0.05
C PHE A 36 -5.22 1.26 -0.32
N THR A 37 -5.96 1.96 -1.16
CA THR A 37 -7.18 1.45 -1.77
C THR A 37 -6.91 1.24 -3.24
N ALA A 38 -6.87 -0.01 -3.69
CA ALA A 38 -6.68 -0.36 -5.09
C ALA A 38 -7.56 -1.57 -5.44
N GLY A 39 -8.15 -1.55 -6.63
CA GLY A 39 -8.93 -2.67 -7.15
C GLY A 39 -10.40 -2.72 -6.70
N PRO A 40 -11.15 -3.72 -7.21
CA PRO A 40 -12.57 -3.93 -6.93
C PRO A 40 -12.89 -4.82 -5.72
N ASP A 41 -11.90 -5.47 -5.09
CA ASP A 41 -12.14 -6.51 -4.07
C ASP A 41 -11.11 -6.49 -2.91
N GLU A 42 -11.54 -7.02 -1.75
CA GLU A 42 -10.95 -7.23 -0.39
C GLU A 42 -9.50 -6.77 -0.02
N VAL A 43 -8.90 -7.41 0.99
CA VAL A 43 -7.66 -7.02 1.64
C VAL A 43 -6.52 -7.90 1.12
N MET A 44 -5.40 -7.29 0.75
CA MET A 44 -4.16 -7.98 0.38
C MET A 44 -2.94 -7.16 0.80
N LYS A 45 -1.79 -7.81 0.97
CA LYS A 45 -0.55 -7.11 1.27
C LYS A 45 0.08 -6.58 -0.01
N PHE A 46 0.70 -5.40 0.05
CA PHE A 46 1.44 -4.85 -1.08
C PHE A 46 2.55 -5.78 -1.57
N ASP A 47 3.26 -6.45 -0.66
CA ASP A 47 4.33 -7.38 -1.02
C ASP A 47 3.81 -8.55 -1.86
N ASP A 48 2.64 -9.10 -1.52
CA ASP A 48 2.02 -10.18 -2.28
C ASP A 48 1.59 -9.72 -3.69
N LEU A 49 1.06 -8.50 -3.80
CA LEU A 49 0.74 -7.89 -5.09
C LEU A 49 1.99 -7.67 -5.94
N LYS A 50 3.10 -7.24 -5.32
CA LYS A 50 4.38 -7.04 -6.00
C LYS A 50 5.02 -8.35 -6.45
N GLU A 51 4.94 -9.42 -5.64
CA GLU A 51 5.47 -10.74 -5.97
C GLU A 51 4.67 -11.42 -7.09
N LEU A 52 3.34 -11.33 -7.04
CA LEU A 52 2.43 -12.04 -7.96
C LEU A 52 2.03 -11.21 -9.18
N GLY A 53 2.31 -9.90 -9.16
CA GLY A 53 2.17 -8.97 -10.27
C GLY A 53 0.75 -8.51 -10.60
N SER A 54 -0.29 -9.22 -10.16
CA SER A 54 -1.68 -8.84 -10.37
C SER A 54 -2.62 -9.35 -9.28
N GLU A 55 -3.72 -8.63 -9.03
CA GLU A 55 -4.74 -9.00 -8.04
C GLU A 55 -5.32 -10.39 -8.29
N SER A 56 -5.54 -10.76 -9.56
CA SER A 56 -6.02 -12.09 -9.95
C SER A 56 -5.06 -13.20 -9.53
N ALA A 57 -3.75 -12.96 -9.60
CA ALA A 57 -2.75 -13.92 -9.18
C ALA A 57 -2.67 -14.05 -7.64
N VAL A 58 -2.81 -12.93 -6.91
CA VAL A 58 -2.92 -12.94 -5.43
C VAL A 58 -4.14 -13.72 -4.96
N LYS A 59 -5.28 -13.53 -5.63
CA LYS A 59 -6.51 -14.28 -5.38
C LYS A 59 -6.36 -15.76 -5.69
N ALA A 60 -5.73 -16.11 -6.82
CA ALA A 60 -5.46 -17.50 -7.19
C ALA A 60 -4.49 -18.20 -6.22
N ALA A 61 -3.56 -17.45 -5.61
CA ALA A 61 -2.63 -17.95 -4.61
C ALA A 61 -3.25 -18.07 -3.19
N GLY A 62 -4.52 -17.67 -3.01
CA GLY A 62 -5.20 -17.72 -1.71
C GLY A 62 -4.70 -16.70 -0.70
N LYS A 63 -3.92 -15.69 -1.11
CA LYS A 63 -3.39 -14.63 -0.23
C LYS A 63 -4.31 -13.40 -0.18
N TYR A 64 -5.62 -13.63 -0.25
CA TYR A 64 -6.65 -12.59 -0.36
C TYR A 64 -7.70 -12.76 0.74
N PRO A 65 -7.36 -12.52 2.02
CA PRO A 65 -8.26 -12.76 3.14
C PRO A 65 -9.39 -11.73 3.24
N GLN A 66 -10.57 -12.21 3.63
CA GLN A 66 -11.66 -11.36 4.10
C GLN A 66 -11.45 -11.05 5.58
N GLU A 67 -10.99 -9.84 5.84
CA GLU A 67 -10.71 -9.38 7.20
C GLU A 67 -11.93 -8.68 7.83
N GLY A 68 -12.18 -9.00 9.10
CA GLY A 68 -13.30 -8.49 9.88
C GLY A 68 -12.96 -7.27 10.73
N LYS A 69 -13.89 -6.86 11.59
CA LYS A 69 -13.72 -5.70 12.49
C LYS A 69 -12.55 -5.82 13.48
N THR A 70 -12.05 -7.03 13.71
CA THR A 70 -10.93 -7.31 14.63
C THR A 70 -9.57 -7.23 13.95
N TYR A 71 -9.54 -7.01 12.64
CA TYR A 71 -8.29 -6.92 11.90
C TYR A 71 -7.55 -5.63 12.24
N VAL A 72 -6.26 -5.79 12.56
CA VAL A 72 -5.35 -4.67 12.76
C VAL A 72 -4.65 -4.41 11.43
N VAL A 73 -5.00 -3.29 10.80
CA VAL A 73 -4.42 -2.85 9.53
C VAL A 73 -2.90 -2.73 9.67
N GLN A 74 -2.18 -3.31 8.71
CA GLN A 74 -0.72 -3.25 8.61
C GLN A 74 -0.30 -2.14 7.63
N ASP A 75 0.94 -1.68 7.78
CA ASP A 75 1.52 -0.70 6.86
C ASP A 75 1.54 -1.25 5.43
N ALA A 76 1.15 -0.41 4.48
CA ALA A 76 1.01 -0.75 3.06
C ALA A 76 -0.02 -1.85 2.73
N ASP A 77 -0.97 -2.16 3.62
CA ASP A 77 -2.10 -3.02 3.26
C ASP A 77 -2.90 -2.39 2.11
N VAL A 78 -3.33 -3.21 1.15
CA VAL A 78 -4.26 -2.81 0.10
C VAL A 78 -5.65 -3.28 0.53
N ILE A 79 -6.56 -2.36 0.77
CA ILE A 79 -7.86 -2.62 1.37
C ILE A 79 -8.97 -2.12 0.46
N PHE A 80 -9.90 -3.01 0.16
CA PHE A 80 -11.21 -2.64 -0.39
C PHE A 80 -12.32 -2.88 0.63
N PHE A 81 -13.00 -1.81 1.03
CA PHE A 81 -14.09 -1.88 2.01
C PHE A 81 -15.42 -2.27 1.34
N LYS A 82 -16.00 -3.40 1.76
CA LYS A 82 -17.37 -3.78 1.42
C LYS A 82 -18.34 -3.20 2.46
N PHE A 83 -19.15 -2.22 2.07
CA PHE A 83 -20.22 -1.67 2.89
C PHE A 83 -21.59 -2.22 2.44
N ASN A 84 -22.55 -2.28 3.35
CA ASN A 84 -23.93 -2.71 3.08
C ASN A 84 -24.12 -4.19 2.69
N VAL A 85 -23.55 -5.12 3.46
CA VAL A 85 -24.00 -6.52 3.49
C VAL A 85 -25.39 -6.59 4.13
N SER A 86 -26.42 -6.20 3.38
CA SER A 86 -27.80 -6.53 3.76
C SER A 86 -27.91 -8.06 3.90
N GLY A 87 -28.54 -8.52 4.97
CA GLY A 87 -28.74 -9.94 5.28
C GLY A 87 -29.67 -10.63 4.30
N GLY A 88 -29.25 -10.74 3.03
CA GLY A 88 -29.92 -11.49 1.99
C GLY A 88 -29.46 -12.94 2.00
N GLY A 89 -29.78 -13.67 3.07
CA GLY A 89 -29.83 -15.13 2.99
C GLY A 89 -30.88 -15.50 1.95
N LYS A 90 -30.44 -15.83 0.73
CA LYS A 90 -31.28 -16.57 -0.21
C LYS A 90 -31.07 -18.06 0.06
N LYS A 91 -32.10 -18.62 0.70
CA LYS A 91 -32.52 -20.01 0.54
C LYS A 91 -32.58 -20.40 -0.93
#